data_AF-A0A1F5S861-F1
#
_entry.id   AF-A0A1F5S861-F1
#
_cell.length_a   1.000
_cell.length_b   1.000
_cell.length_c   1.000
_cell.angle_alpha   90.00
_cell.angle_beta   90.00
_cell.angle_gamma   90.00
#
_symmetry.space_group_name_H-M   'P 1'
#
loop_
_entity.id
_entity.type
_entity.pdbx_description
1 polymer ?
#
loop_
_entity_poly.entity_id
_entity_poly.type
_entity_poly.pdbx_seq_one_letter_code
_entity_poly.pdbx_strand_id
1 'polypeptide(L)' 'MGDKIISPEDFIKFFEETSGVRFIDADTGKSALEILANNKKEEKSDYDLWLEQQDESVKIEHEMGAI' A
#
# COMPACT_ATOMS: atom_id res chain seq x y z
N MET A 1 4.67 22.82 18.02
CA MET A 1 5.87 22.10 17.54
C MET A 1 5.36 20.95 16.71
N GLY A 2 5.53 20.98 15.39
CA GLY A 2 5.06 19.90 14.54
C GLY A 2 5.85 18.64 14.86
N ASP A 3 5.15 17.54 15.16
CA ASP A 3 5.77 16.22 15.24
C ASP A 3 6.47 15.97 13.91
N LYS A 4 7.81 15.98 13.95
CA LYS A 4 8.62 15.57 12.80
C LYS A 4 8.49 14.06 12.71
N ILE A 5 7.44 13.61 12.06
CA ILE A 5 7.29 12.21 11.65
C ILE A 5 8.38 11.96 10.62
N ILE A 6 9.45 11.29 11.03
CA ILE A 6 10.49 10.83 10.11
C ILE A 6 9.87 9.71 9.28
N SER A 7 9.84 9.86 7.96
CA SER A 7 9.38 8.75 7.10
C SER A 7 10.34 7.57 7.26
N PRO A 8 9.84 6.34 7.46
CA PRO A 8 10.68 5.14 7.49
C PRO A 8 11.58 5.01 6.27
N GLU A 9 11.15 5.50 5.11
CA GLU A 9 11.93 5.49 3.86
C GLU A 9 13.15 6.42 3.96
N ASP A 10 12.95 7.63 4.48
CA ASP A 10 14.01 8.62 4.66
C ASP A 10 15.05 8.13 5.67
N PHE A 11 14.59 7.44 6.73
CA PHE A 11 15.48 6.83 7.71
C PHE A 11 16.36 5.73 7.11
N ILE A 12 15.75 4.81 6.36
CA ILE A 12 16.49 3.70 5.72
C ILE A 12 17.48 4.27 4.71
N LYS A 13 17.04 5.19 3.84
CA LYS A 13 17.90 5.81 2.83
C LYS A 13 19.09 6.54 3.46
N PHE A 14 18.85 7.31 4.52
CA PHE A 14 19.91 7.99 5.26
C PHE A 14 20.94 7.00 5.82
N PHE A 15 20.49 5.88 6.40
CA PHE A 15 21.41 4.88 6.94
C PHE A 15 22.21 4.18 5.84
N GLU A 16 21.60 3.80 4.72
CA GLU A 16 22.31 3.18 3.60
C GLU A 16 23.40 4.09 3.03
N GLU A 17 23.11 5.38 2.86
CA GLU A 17 24.06 6.38 2.36
C GLU A 17 25.19 6.67 3.36
N THR A 18 24.87 6.71 4.66
CA THR A 18 25.84 7.11 5.70
C THR A 18 26.76 5.97 6.12
N SER A 19 26.23 4.74 6.17
CA SER A 19 26.97 3.58 6.68
C SER A 19 27.42 2.60 5.60
N GLY A 20 26.96 2.77 4.35
CA GLY A 20 27.28 1.88 3.23
C GLY A 20 26.67 0.49 3.34
N VAL A 21 25.75 0.28 4.29
CA VAL A 21 24.98 -0.95 4.44
C VAL A 21 23.79 -0.95 3.48
N ARG A 22 23.26 -2.14 3.15
CA ARG A 22 21.99 -2.26 2.43
C ARG A 22 21.01 -3.05 3.28
N PHE A 23 19.80 -2.55 3.41
CA PHE A 23 18.74 -3.27 4.09
C PHE A 23 18.03 -4.16 3.07
N ILE A 24 18.21 -5.46 3.25
CA ILE A 24 17.60 -6.50 2.44
C ILE A 24 16.73 -7.37 3.34
N ASP A 25 15.57 -7.72 2.83
CA ASP A 25 14.67 -8.67 3.46
C ASP A 25 15.19 -10.08 3.27
N ALA A 26 15.28 -10.82 4.38
CA ALA A 26 15.91 -12.15 4.39
C ALA A 26 15.09 -13.19 3.62
N ASP A 27 13.77 -13.04 3.58
CA ASP A 27 12.85 -14.00 2.96
C ASP A 27 12.73 -13.79 1.45
N THR A 28 12.60 -12.54 1.00
CA THR A 28 12.40 -12.19 -0.41
C THR A 28 13.66 -11.79 -1.15
N GLY A 29 14.74 -11.45 -0.43
CA GLY A 29 15.98 -10.92 -0.99
C GLY A 29 15.84 -9.53 -1.62
N LYS A 30 14.69 -8.87 -1.45
CA LYS A 30 14.41 -7.54 -1.99
C LYS A 30 14.90 -6.45 -1.05
N SER A 31 15.09 -5.24 -1.58
CA SER A 31 15.46 -4.10 -0.72
C SER A 31 14.30 -3.73 0.20
N ALA A 32 14.63 -3.28 1.41
CA ALA A 32 13.62 -2.83 2.37
C ALA A 32 12.79 -1.66 1.81
N LEU A 33 13.38 -0.80 0.98
CA LEU A 33 12.68 0.29 0.29
C LEU A 33 11.63 -0.22 -0.70
N GLU A 34 11.91 -1.28 -1.45
CA GLU A 34 10.92 -1.89 -2.35
C GLU A 34 9.75 -2.51 -1.60
N ILE A 35 10.01 -3.12 -0.45
CA ILE A 35 8.96 -3.71 0.39
C ILE A 35 8.09 -2.61 1.01
N LEU A 36 8.69 -1.53 1.50
CA LEU A 36 7.95 -0.38 2.01
C LEU A 36 7.09 0.27 0.92
N ALA A 37 7.62 0.41 -0.30
CA ALA A 37 6.88 0.95 -1.43
C ALA A 37 5.68 0.06 -1.84
N ASN A 38 5.84 -1.27 -1.77
CA ASN A 38 4.76 -2.21 -2.06
C ASN A 38 3.72 -2.31 -0.93
N ASN A 39 4.13 -2.20 0.34
CA ASN A 39 3.18 -2.22 1.47
C ASN A 39 2.33 -0.94 1.53
N LYS A 40 2.83 0.19 1.03
CA LYS A 40 2.02 1.42 0.90
C LYS A 40 0.94 1.34 -0.19
N LYS A 41 0.94 0.31 -1.03
CA LYS A 41 0.04 0.22 -2.19
C LYS A 41 -1.38 -0.29 -1.90
N GLU A 42 -1.69 -0.75 -0.70
CA GLU A 42 -3.02 -1.33 -0.44
C GLU A 42 -3.61 -0.89 0.91
N GLU A 43 -4.00 0.37 0.99
CA GLU A 43 -5.29 0.69 1.64
C GLU A 43 -6.19 1.18 0.50
N LYS A 44 -7.03 0.28 -0.04
CA LYS A 44 -8.16 0.73 -0.87
C LYS A 44 -8.97 1.67 0.01
N SER A 45 -9.25 2.88 -0.48
CA SER A 45 -10.10 3.84 0.23
C SER A 45 -11.49 3.22 0.44
N ASP A 46 -12.15 3.53 1.57
CA ASP A 46 -13.55 3.17 1.79
C ASP A 46 -14.44 3.60 0.61
N TYR A 47 -14.04 4.65 -0.12
CA TYR A 47 -14.70 5.11 -1.34
C TYR A 47 -14.53 4.15 -2.53
N ASP A 48 -13.34 3.56 -2.70
CA ASP A 48 -13.09 2.56 -3.75
C ASP A 48 -13.86 1.26 -3.46
N LEU A 49 -13.92 0.86 -2.19
CA LEU A 49 -14.74 -0.27 -1.74
C LEU A 49 -16.25 -0.01 -1.94
N TRP A 50 -16.70 1.22 -1.75
CA TRP A 50 -18.09 1.62 -1.98
C TRP A 50 -18.48 1.60 -3.47
N LEU A 51 -17.57 2.03 -4.35
CA LEU A 51 -17.79 1.95 -5.81
C LEU A 51 -17.92 0.50 -6.30
N GLU A 52 -17.09 -0.41 -5.79
CA GLU A 52 -17.18 -1.84 -6.14
C GLU A 52 -18.52 -2.46 -5.69
N GLN A 53 -19.05 -2.08 -4.53
CA GLN A 53 -20.37 -2.56 -4.06
C GLN A 53 -21.55 -2.08 -4.93
N GLN A 54 -21.47 -0.87 -5.50
CA GLN A 54 -22.52 -0.35 -6.38
C GLN A 54 -22.60 -1.16 -7.69
N ASP A 55 -21.45 -1.50 -8.29
CA ASP A 55 -21.39 -2.33 -9.49
C ASP A 55 -21.96 -3.75 -9.28
N GLU A 56 -21.78 -4.35 -8.10
CA GLU A 56 -22.38 -5.66 -7.78
C GLU A 56 -23.90 -5.56 -7.57
N SER A 57 -24.38 -4.54 -6.87
CA SER A 57 -25.83 -4.37 -6.63
C SER A 57 -26.64 -4.14 -7.92
N VAL A 58 -26.10 -3.38 -8.87
CA VAL A 58 -26.74 -3.14 -10.16
C VAL A 58 -26.79 -4.41 -11.04
N LYS A 59 -25.77 -5.27 -10.97
CA LYS A 59 -25.79 -6.57 -11.66
C LYS A 59 -26.86 -7.50 -11.11
N ILE A 60 -26.99 -7.57 -9.78
CA ILE A 60 -27.97 -8.45 -9.12
C ILE A 60 -29.41 -8.00 -9.41
N GLU A 61 -29.68 -6.68 -9.41
CA GLU A 61 -31.01 -6.16 -9.78
C GLU A 61 -31.36 -6.44 -11.25
N HIS A 62 -30.37 -6.37 -12.15
CA HIS A 62 -30.58 -6.65 -13.58
C HIS A 62 -30.83 -8.15 -13.86
N GLU A 63 -30.24 -9.06 -13.06
CA GLU A 63 -30.55 -10.50 -13.13
C GLU A 63 -31.91 -10.85 -12.50
N MET A 64 -32.33 -10.15 -11.44
CA MET A 64 -33.64 -10.38 -10.81
C MET A 64 -34.83 -9.73 -11.54
N GLY A 65 -34.59 -8.71 -12.37
CA GLY A 65 -35.61 -8.13 -13.26
C GLY A 65 -35.86 -8.92 -14.55
N ALA A 66 -35.09 -9.97 -14.81
CA ALA A 66 -35.18 -10.81 -16.00
C ALA A 66 -35.96 -12.13 -15.77
N ILE A 67 -36.62 -12.29 -14.62
CA ILE A 67 -37.47 -13.45 -14.26
C ILE A 67 -38.95 -13.05 -14.27
#